data_AF-A0A965QWC1-F1
#
_entry.id   AF-A0A965QWC1-F1
#
_cell.length_a   1.000
_cell.length_b   1.000
_cell.length_c   1.000
_cell.angle_alpha   90.00
_cell.angle_beta   90.00
_cell.angle_gamma   90.00
#
_symmetry.space_group_name_H-M   'P 1'
#
loop_
_entity.id
_entity.type
_entity.pdbx_description
1 polymer ?
#
loop_
_entity_poly.entity_id
_entity_poly.type
_entity_poly.pdbx_seq_one_letter_code
_entity_poly.pdbx_strand_id
1 'polypeptide(L)'
;MSGTVAAACLHHLDDDGRPEIVVGFAAAGGLEALSLDGRRLWRNDEIGALRDVAADGGGGLACVDGDGRIVGVSPAGKANSPQRVSDRQLQSLVTGPVASGGGWAAVAIAEAGPAKHEAVGLDPAWGESWTLPLGDGVHRDGPIEPVAWADLLGTLRRQWLIAAADGTVTVAWADGRVV
;
A
#
# COMPACT_ATOMS: atom_id res chain seq x y z
N MET A 1 -11.02 4.68 -24.07
CA MET A 1 -10.40 5.76 -23.28
C MET A 1 -9.32 5.13 -22.43
N SER A 2 -8.09 5.63 -22.48
CA SER A 2 -7.06 5.24 -21.52
C SER A 2 -7.36 5.97 -20.21
N GLY A 3 -7.58 5.24 -19.11
CA GLY A 3 -7.71 5.84 -17.79
C GLY A 3 -6.35 6.35 -17.30
N THR A 4 -6.35 7.36 -16.44
CA THR A 4 -5.14 7.79 -15.72
C THR A 4 -4.73 6.69 -14.74
N VAL A 5 -3.48 6.23 -14.83
CA VAL A 5 -2.91 5.29 -13.86
C VAL A 5 -2.76 6.02 -12.52
N ALA A 6 -3.34 5.46 -11.46
CA ALA A 6 -3.17 5.94 -10.10
C ALA A 6 -1.95 5.31 -9.43
N ALA A 7 -1.81 4.00 -9.59
CA ALA A 7 -0.77 3.20 -8.95
C ALA A 7 -0.45 1.97 -9.79
N ALA A 8 0.76 1.46 -9.62
CA ALA A 8 1.19 0.22 -10.24
C ALA A 8 2.20 -0.48 -9.34
N CYS A 9 2.21 -1.80 -9.37
CA CYS A 9 3.23 -2.59 -8.70
C CYS A 9 3.63 -3.81 -9.55
N LEU A 10 4.81 -4.35 -9.24
CA LEU A 10 5.22 -5.66 -9.71
C LEU A 10 4.91 -6.67 -8.62
N HIS A 11 4.18 -7.73 -8.96
CA HIS A 11 3.83 -8.77 -8.00
C HIS A 11 3.72 -10.12 -8.68
N HIS A 12 3.99 -11.18 -7.94
CA HIS A 12 3.92 -12.53 -8.45
C HIS A 12 2.55 -13.15 -8.16
N LEU A 13 1.73 -13.31 -9.19
CA LEU A 13 0.32 -13.71 -9.03
C LEU A 13 0.09 -15.22 -9.25
N ASP A 14 0.96 -15.93 -9.95
CA ASP A 14 0.71 -17.33 -10.35
C ASP A 14 1.79 -18.35 -9.94
N ASP A 15 2.78 -17.92 -9.16
CA ASP A 15 3.88 -18.75 -8.66
C ASP A 15 4.79 -19.36 -9.76
N ASP A 16 4.75 -18.87 -11.02
CA ASP A 16 5.63 -19.33 -12.13
C ASP A 16 7.12 -18.90 -12.07
N GLY A 17 7.45 -17.92 -11.23
CA GLY A 17 8.78 -17.35 -10.98
C GLY A 17 9.03 -16.01 -11.68
N ARG A 18 8.04 -15.43 -12.36
CA ARG A 18 8.12 -14.16 -13.08
C ARG A 18 7.02 -13.21 -12.57
N PRO A 19 7.35 -11.94 -12.29
CA PRO A 19 6.33 -11.02 -11.80
C PRO A 19 5.41 -10.54 -12.92
N GLU A 20 4.17 -10.24 -12.55
CA GLU A 20 3.19 -9.50 -13.33
C GLU A 20 3.24 -8.01 -13.03
N ILE A 21 2.74 -7.21 -13.97
CA ILE A 21 2.48 -5.78 -13.77
C ILE A 21 1.02 -5.64 -13.38
N VAL A 22 0.77 -5.07 -12.21
CA VAL A 22 -0.57 -4.73 -11.74
C VAL A 22 -0.75 -3.23 -11.83
N VAL A 23 -1.85 -2.77 -12.42
CA VAL A 23 -2.13 -1.36 -12.66
C VAL A 23 -3.52 -1.01 -12.11
N GLY A 24 -3.58 -0.01 -11.24
CA GLY A 24 -4.80 0.59 -10.73
C GLY A 24 -5.07 1.95 -11.35
N PHE A 25 -6.34 2.25 -11.64
CA PHE A 25 -6.74 3.48 -12.32
C PHE A 25 -7.45 4.46 -11.37
N ALA A 26 -7.18 5.77 -11.54
CA ALA A 26 -7.77 6.84 -10.72
C ALA A 26 -9.24 7.14 -11.04
N ALA A 27 -9.75 6.59 -12.16
CA ALA A 27 -11.11 6.75 -12.63
C ALA A 27 -11.85 5.40 -12.61
N ALA A 28 -12.97 5.29 -13.30
CA ALA A 28 -13.76 4.05 -13.43
C ALA A 28 -13.08 2.94 -14.27
N GLY A 29 -11.77 2.74 -14.10
CA GLY A 29 -10.96 1.75 -14.81
C GLY A 29 -10.58 0.52 -13.99
N GLY A 30 -10.82 0.55 -12.67
CA GLY A 30 -10.58 -0.56 -11.76
C GLY A 30 -9.11 -0.99 -11.69
N LEU A 31 -8.87 -2.29 -11.76
CA LEU A 31 -7.57 -2.93 -11.62
C LEU A 31 -7.32 -3.90 -12.80
N GLU A 32 -6.12 -3.90 -13.35
CA GLU A 32 -5.70 -4.85 -14.39
C GLU A 32 -4.37 -5.51 -14.02
N ALA A 33 -4.21 -6.78 -14.41
CA ALA A 33 -2.91 -7.45 -14.41
C ALA A 33 -2.47 -7.79 -15.83
N LEU A 34 -1.19 -7.59 -16.08
CA LEU A 34 -0.53 -7.76 -17.36
C LEU A 34 0.74 -8.61 -17.13
N SER A 35 1.09 -9.48 -18.06
CA SER A 35 2.44 -10.05 -18.09
C SER A 35 3.46 -8.98 -18.53
N LEU A 36 4.75 -9.26 -18.33
CA LEU A 36 5.84 -8.33 -18.68
C LEU A 36 5.94 -7.98 -20.17
N ASP A 37 5.34 -8.78 -21.05
CA ASP A 37 5.21 -8.48 -22.48
C ASP A 37 3.99 -7.60 -22.82
N GLY A 38 3.23 -7.17 -21.81
CA GLY A 38 2.04 -6.33 -21.95
C GLY A 38 0.75 -7.07 -22.26
N ARG A 39 0.75 -8.42 -22.30
CA ARG A 39 -0.49 -9.18 -22.48
C ARG A 39 -1.34 -9.12 -21.22
N ARG A 40 -2.60 -8.68 -21.35
CA ARG A 40 -3.55 -8.67 -20.23
C ARG A 40 -3.91 -10.08 -19.79
N LEU A 41 -3.77 -10.34 -18.50
CA LEU A 41 -4.12 -11.60 -17.85
C LEU A 41 -5.55 -11.56 -17.32
N TRP A 42 -5.89 -10.48 -16.61
CA TRP A 42 -7.25 -10.24 -16.13
C TRP A 42 -7.51 -8.73 -15.95
N ARG A 43 -8.79 -8.41 -15.75
CA ARG A 43 -9.31 -7.07 -15.45
C ARG A 43 -10.45 -7.18 -14.45
N ASN A 44 -10.49 -6.27 -13.49
CA ASN A 44 -11.57 -6.13 -12.53
C ASN A 44 -12.08 -4.68 -12.55
N ASP A 45 -13.28 -4.49 -13.09
CA ASP A 45 -13.98 -3.19 -13.14
C ASP A 45 -14.99 -3.00 -11.99
N GLU A 46 -15.12 -3.99 -11.10
CA GLU A 46 -16.00 -3.90 -9.91
C GLU A 46 -15.37 -3.01 -8.83
N ILE A 47 -14.04 -2.93 -8.81
CA ILE A 47 -13.32 -1.97 -7.97
C ILE A 47 -13.44 -0.59 -8.62
N GLY A 48 -13.84 0.41 -7.84
CA GLY A 48 -13.96 1.79 -8.30
C GLY A 48 -12.60 2.43 -8.57
N ALA A 49 -12.56 3.76 -8.47
CA ALA A 49 -11.29 4.49 -8.52
C ALA A 49 -10.34 3.97 -7.45
N LEU A 50 -9.06 3.85 -7.79
CA LEU A 50 -8.00 3.45 -6.88
C LEU A 50 -7.10 4.63 -6.52
N ARG A 51 -6.59 4.60 -5.30
CA ARG A 51 -5.51 5.47 -4.82
C ARG A 51 -4.18 4.76 -4.83
N ASP A 52 -4.15 3.48 -4.43
CA ASP A 52 -2.91 2.71 -4.33
C ASP A 52 -3.11 1.19 -4.46
N VAL A 53 -2.03 0.45 -4.71
CA VAL A 53 -1.98 -1.02 -4.78
C VAL A 53 -0.64 -1.58 -4.27
N ALA A 54 -0.70 -2.61 -3.43
CA ALA A 54 0.45 -3.32 -2.92
C ALA A 54 0.23 -4.85 -2.90
N ALA A 55 1.30 -5.63 -2.84
CA ALA A 55 1.23 -7.07 -2.58
C ALA A 55 0.74 -7.32 -1.14
N ASP A 56 -0.08 -8.33 -0.90
CA ASP A 56 -0.55 -8.64 0.47
C ASP A 56 0.40 -9.54 1.28
N GLY A 57 1.45 -10.06 0.65
CA GLY A 57 2.39 -11.02 1.24
C GLY A 57 1.89 -12.46 1.32
N GLY A 58 0.64 -12.71 0.96
CA GLY A 58 -0.01 -14.02 0.83
C GLY A 58 -0.27 -14.46 -0.61
N GLY A 59 0.31 -13.76 -1.59
CA GLY A 59 0.17 -14.03 -3.03
C GLY A 59 -0.92 -13.21 -3.71
N GLY A 60 -1.79 -12.55 -2.94
CA GLY A 60 -2.77 -11.60 -3.45
C GLY A 60 -2.27 -10.17 -3.47
N LEU A 61 -3.22 -9.26 -3.59
CA LEU A 61 -3.01 -7.81 -3.56
C LEU A 61 -3.92 -7.18 -2.52
N ALA A 62 -3.51 -6.00 -2.06
CA ALA A 62 -4.33 -5.08 -1.30
C ALA A 62 -4.34 -3.73 -1.99
N CYS A 63 -5.52 -3.16 -2.18
CA CYS A 63 -5.72 -1.88 -2.82
C CYS A 63 -6.33 -0.87 -1.85
N VAL A 64 -6.02 0.41 -2.04
CA VAL A 64 -6.76 1.51 -1.41
C VAL A 64 -7.71 2.10 -2.43
N ASP A 65 -9.02 2.03 -2.16
CA ASP A 65 -10.04 2.58 -3.06
C ASP A 65 -10.18 4.10 -2.93
N GLY A 66 -11.01 4.70 -3.79
CA GLY A 66 -11.26 6.14 -3.83
C GLY A 66 -11.89 6.69 -2.55
N ASP A 67 -12.54 5.84 -1.76
CA ASP A 67 -13.11 6.17 -0.44
C ASP A 67 -12.09 5.99 0.71
N GLY A 68 -10.87 5.53 0.41
CA GLY A 68 -9.80 5.27 1.38
C GLY A 68 -9.99 3.98 2.17
N ARG A 69 -10.69 2.99 1.60
CA ARG A 69 -10.89 1.65 2.20
C ARG A 69 -9.92 0.65 1.60
N ILE A 70 -9.67 -0.44 2.33
CA ILE A 70 -8.85 -1.55 1.83
C ILE A 70 -9.73 -2.55 1.08
N VAL A 71 -9.27 -2.93 -0.11
CA VAL A 71 -9.88 -3.98 -0.93
C VAL A 71 -8.83 -5.06 -1.17
N GLY A 72 -9.01 -6.24 -0.57
CA GLY A 72 -8.19 -7.40 -0.90
C GLY A 72 -8.58 -7.95 -2.28
N VAL A 73 -7.60 -8.32 -3.09
CA VAL A 73 -7.80 -8.89 -4.42
C VAL A 73 -7.00 -10.18 -4.52
N SER A 74 -7.71 -11.27 -4.85
CA SER A 74 -7.08 -12.58 -5.07
C SER A 74 -6.16 -12.55 -6.30
N PRO A 75 -5.25 -13.54 -6.45
CA PRO A 75 -4.35 -13.56 -7.60
C PRO A 75 -5.06 -13.69 -8.96
N ALA A 76 -6.29 -14.23 -8.96
CA ALA A 76 -7.16 -14.32 -10.12
C ALA A 76 -7.95 -13.02 -10.41
N GLY A 77 -7.65 -11.93 -9.71
CA GLY A 77 -8.29 -10.63 -9.90
C GLY A 77 -9.66 -10.47 -9.24
N LYS A 78 -10.14 -11.45 -8.45
CA LYS A 78 -11.41 -11.32 -7.72
C LYS A 78 -11.25 -10.46 -6.47
N ALA A 79 -12.08 -9.43 -6.33
CA ALA A 79 -12.10 -8.53 -5.19
C ALA A 79 -12.95 -9.08 -4.02
N ASN A 80 -12.52 -8.76 -2.81
CA ASN A 80 -13.30 -8.92 -1.58
C ASN A 80 -14.11 -7.65 -1.30
N SER A 81 -15.04 -7.72 -0.33
CA SER A 81 -15.75 -6.54 0.14
C SER A 81 -14.78 -5.49 0.71
N PRO A 82 -14.92 -4.20 0.36
CA PRO A 82 -14.10 -3.14 0.94
C PRO A 82 -14.24 -3.07 2.46
N GLN A 83 -13.11 -2.95 3.15
CA GLN A 83 -13.01 -2.84 4.61
C GLN A 83 -12.48 -1.47 5.02
N ARG A 84 -13.11 -0.84 6.01
CA ARG A 84 -12.59 0.37 6.65
C ARG A 84 -11.55 0.01 7.72
N VAL A 85 -10.49 0.80 7.80
CA VAL A 85 -9.53 0.76 8.91
C VAL A 85 -9.95 1.82 9.91
N SER A 86 -10.65 1.39 10.96
CA SER A 86 -11.25 2.30 11.94
C SER A 86 -12.16 3.33 11.23
N ASP A 87 -12.03 4.62 11.54
CA ASP A 87 -12.73 5.75 10.92
C ASP A 87 -11.86 6.53 9.91
N ARG A 88 -10.69 5.99 9.54
CA ARG A 88 -9.69 6.70 8.72
C ARG A 88 -9.96 6.60 7.23
N GLN A 89 -9.46 7.61 6.51
CA GLN A 89 -9.40 7.62 5.05
C GLN A 89 -7.94 7.39 4.61
N LEU A 90 -7.67 6.19 4.09
CA LEU A 90 -6.34 5.84 3.64
C LEU A 90 -6.01 6.52 2.30
N GLN A 91 -4.75 6.86 2.12
CA GLN A 91 -4.20 7.54 0.94
C GLN A 91 -3.26 6.62 0.17
N SER A 92 -2.38 5.92 0.88
CA SER A 92 -1.42 4.96 0.32
C SER A 92 -1.26 3.75 1.22
N LEU A 93 -0.70 2.68 0.66
CA LEU A 93 -0.45 1.41 1.33
C LEU A 93 0.88 0.84 0.87
N VAL A 94 1.76 0.54 1.83
CA VAL A 94 3.04 -0.14 1.57
C VAL A 94 3.09 -1.41 2.39
N THR A 95 3.57 -2.47 1.76
CA THR A 95 3.77 -3.77 2.39
C THR A 95 5.21 -4.20 2.27
N GLY A 96 5.66 -5.02 3.22
CA GLY A 96 7.02 -5.51 3.21
C GLY A 96 7.30 -6.56 4.27
N PRO A 97 8.38 -7.34 4.11
CA PRO A 97 8.84 -8.34 5.06
C PRO A 97 9.53 -7.70 6.28
N VAL A 98 8.79 -6.86 7.01
CA VAL A 98 9.28 -6.07 8.16
C VAL A 98 8.93 -6.73 9.50
N ALA A 99 7.95 -7.63 9.52
CA ALA A 99 7.54 -8.33 10.73
C ALA A 99 8.66 -9.23 11.30
N SER A 100 8.49 -9.66 12.55
CA SER A 100 9.43 -10.57 13.19
C SER A 100 9.61 -11.86 12.37
N GLY A 101 10.86 -12.31 12.23
CA GLY A 101 11.19 -13.48 11.41
C GLY A 101 11.10 -13.25 9.90
N GLY A 102 10.98 -11.99 9.43
CA GLY A 102 10.87 -11.66 8.01
C GLY A 102 9.46 -11.82 7.44
N GLY A 103 8.45 -11.93 8.32
CA GLY A 103 7.05 -11.97 7.90
C GLY A 103 6.60 -10.64 7.29
N TRP A 104 5.51 -10.69 6.52
CA TRP A 104 4.92 -9.51 5.92
C TRP A 104 4.17 -8.66 6.95
N ALA A 105 4.30 -7.35 6.82
CA ALA A 105 3.55 -6.34 7.53
C ALA A 105 3.16 -5.23 6.56
N ALA A 106 2.19 -4.41 6.95
CA ALA A 106 1.68 -3.33 6.13
C ALA A 106 1.60 -2.03 6.94
N VAL A 107 1.87 -0.92 6.26
CA VAL A 107 1.71 0.44 6.77
C VAL A 107 0.95 1.25 5.72
N ALA A 108 -0.10 1.92 6.15
CA ALA A 108 -0.82 2.89 5.33
C ALA A 108 -0.52 4.31 5.79
N ILE A 109 -0.64 5.27 4.86
CA ILE A 109 -0.79 6.68 5.22
C ILE A 109 -2.26 7.03 5.23
N ALA A 110 -2.72 7.65 6.31
CA ALA A 110 -4.08 8.12 6.48
C ALA A 110 -4.14 9.64 6.60
N GLU A 111 -5.24 10.23 6.12
CA GLU A 111 -5.56 11.62 6.39
C GLU A 111 -6.18 11.76 7.79
N ALA A 112 -5.60 12.62 8.61
CA ALA A 112 -6.07 12.92 9.97
C ALA A 112 -6.67 14.34 10.10
N GLY A 113 -6.71 15.07 8.99
CA GLY A 113 -7.24 16.42 8.90
C GLY A 113 -6.48 17.27 7.88
N PRO A 114 -6.81 18.57 7.75
CA PRO A 114 -6.17 19.45 6.78
C PRO A 114 -4.65 19.50 6.99
N ALA A 115 -3.89 19.03 6.00
CA ALA A 115 -2.42 18.92 6.03
C ALA A 115 -1.84 18.05 7.17
N LYS A 116 -2.66 17.17 7.75
CA LYS A 116 -2.26 16.23 8.81
C LYS A 116 -2.34 14.81 8.32
N HIS A 117 -1.27 14.07 8.53
CA HIS A 117 -1.16 12.68 8.14
C HIS A 117 -0.69 11.82 9.31
N GLU A 118 -1.08 10.55 9.26
CA GLU A 118 -0.66 9.54 10.22
C GLU A 118 -0.18 8.31 9.44
N ALA A 119 0.87 7.66 9.95
CA ALA A 119 1.19 6.31 9.54
C ALA A 119 0.41 5.32 10.41
N VAL A 120 -0.24 4.35 9.78
CA VAL A 120 -1.11 3.37 10.42
C VAL A 120 -0.56 1.98 10.10
N GLY A 121 -0.09 1.27 11.12
CA GLY A 121 0.31 -0.13 10.99
C GLY A 121 -0.91 -1.03 10.92
N LEU A 122 -0.91 -1.98 10.00
CA LEU A 122 -2.02 -2.89 9.79
C LEU A 122 -1.67 -4.32 10.17
N ASP A 123 -2.63 -5.01 10.79
CA ASP A 123 -2.55 -6.44 11.04
C ASP A 123 -2.91 -7.27 9.77
N PRO A 124 -2.69 -8.60 9.77
CA PRO A 124 -3.02 -9.44 8.61
C PRO A 124 -4.50 -9.50 8.22
N ALA A 125 -5.41 -9.06 9.09
CA ALA A 125 -6.84 -8.92 8.81
C ALA A 125 -7.21 -7.49 8.37
N TRP A 126 -6.22 -6.65 8.05
CA TRP A 126 -6.37 -5.25 7.68
C TRP A 126 -7.00 -4.39 8.80
N GLY A 127 -6.85 -4.82 10.05
CA GLY A 127 -7.17 -4.03 11.24
C GLY A 127 -6.02 -3.09 11.62
N GLU A 128 -6.35 -1.99 12.30
CA GLU A 128 -5.33 -1.10 12.88
C GLU A 128 -4.61 -1.81 14.04
N SER A 129 -3.28 -1.77 14.01
CA SER A 129 -2.41 -2.32 15.06
C SER A 129 -1.66 -1.24 15.84
N TRP A 130 -1.27 -0.15 15.18
CA TRP A 130 -0.64 1.02 15.79
C TRP A 130 -0.82 2.24 14.90
N THR A 131 -0.62 3.42 15.49
CA THR A 131 -0.66 4.71 14.79
C THR A 131 0.53 5.56 15.20
N LEU A 132 1.11 6.27 14.25
CA LEU A 132 2.21 7.20 14.43
C LEU A 132 1.85 8.56 13.78
N PRO A 133 1.70 9.65 14.55
CA PRO A 133 1.47 10.97 13.98
C PRO A 133 2.70 11.42 13.18
N LEU A 134 2.46 12.02 12.01
CA LEU A 134 3.50 12.56 11.15
C LEU A 134 3.53 14.09 11.24
N GLY A 135 4.67 14.68 10.93
CA GLY A 135 4.81 16.14 10.87
C GLY A 135 3.83 16.77 9.87
N ASP A 136 3.17 17.84 10.33
CA ASP A 136 2.18 18.59 9.54
C ASP A 136 2.84 19.25 8.32
N GLY A 137 2.11 19.34 7.21
CA GLY A 137 2.56 20.10 6.05
C GLY A 137 2.02 19.60 4.72
N VAL A 138 2.46 20.28 3.66
CA VAL A 138 2.18 19.89 2.27
C VAL A 138 3.48 19.99 1.50
N HIS A 139 3.85 18.90 0.81
CA HIS A 139 5.02 18.88 -0.03
C HIS A 139 4.80 19.75 -1.27
N ARG A 140 5.69 20.72 -1.52
CA ARG A 140 5.49 21.75 -2.56
C ARG A 140 5.64 21.21 -3.99
N ASP A 141 6.50 20.21 -4.15
CA ASP A 141 6.89 19.69 -5.47
C ASP A 141 6.07 18.46 -5.89
N GLY A 142 4.93 18.22 -5.24
CA GLY A 142 4.02 17.11 -5.51
C GLY A 142 4.08 16.01 -4.45
N PRO A 143 3.27 14.95 -4.63
CA PRO A 143 3.22 13.83 -3.70
C PRO A 143 4.57 13.12 -3.61
N ILE A 144 4.96 12.75 -2.40
CA ILE A 144 6.11 11.86 -2.15
C ILE A 144 5.61 10.45 -1.92
N GLU A 145 6.44 9.44 -2.19
CA GLU A 145 6.25 8.09 -1.64
C GLU A 145 6.71 8.12 -0.18
N PRO A 146 5.78 8.16 0.79
CA PRO A 146 6.13 8.53 2.17
C PRO A 146 6.63 7.34 2.98
N VAL A 147 6.48 6.10 2.48
CA VAL A 147 6.82 4.89 3.24
C VAL A 147 7.67 3.98 2.36
N ALA A 148 8.77 3.51 2.92
CA ALA A 148 9.59 2.43 2.38
C ALA A 148 10.03 1.51 3.52
N TRP A 149 10.71 0.42 3.19
CA TRP A 149 11.35 -0.43 4.18
C TRP A 149 12.75 -0.86 3.74
N ALA A 150 13.65 -1.06 4.71
CA ALA A 150 15.01 -1.53 4.44
C ALA A 150 15.60 -2.23 5.68
N ASP A 151 16.72 -2.93 5.49
CA ASP A 151 17.62 -3.29 6.60
C ASP A 151 18.65 -2.17 6.77
N LEU A 152 18.41 -1.27 7.73
CA LEU A 152 19.30 -0.14 8.02
C LEU A 152 20.31 -0.44 9.13
N LEU A 153 19.98 -1.42 9.98
CA LEU A 153 20.72 -1.69 11.21
C LEU A 153 21.56 -2.97 11.12
N GLY A 154 21.58 -3.64 9.97
CA GLY A 154 22.26 -4.91 9.78
C GLY A 154 21.68 -6.03 10.64
N THR A 155 20.36 -5.98 10.89
CA THR A 155 19.66 -6.98 11.71
C THR A 155 18.71 -7.79 10.85
N LEU A 156 18.36 -8.99 11.28
CA LEU A 156 17.32 -9.79 10.61
C LEU A 156 15.94 -9.11 10.61
N ARG A 157 15.75 -8.07 11.43
CA ARG A 157 14.54 -7.25 11.43
C ARG A 157 14.76 -6.06 10.51
N ARG A 158 13.89 -5.89 9.52
CA ARG A 158 13.85 -4.70 8.67
C ARG A 158 13.11 -3.58 9.41
N GLN A 159 13.29 -2.35 8.96
CA GLN A 159 12.63 -1.17 9.50
C GLN A 159 11.78 -0.51 8.44
N TRP A 160 10.69 0.10 8.87
CA TRP A 160 9.98 1.12 8.11
C TRP A 160 10.81 2.41 8.09
N LEU A 161 10.85 3.07 6.94
CA LEU A 161 11.25 4.46 6.78
C LEU A 161 10.01 5.25 6.41
N ILE A 162 9.65 6.24 7.24
CA ILE A 162 8.42 7.01 7.10
C ILE A 162 8.79 8.49 7.00
N ALA A 163 8.67 9.06 5.81
CA ALA A 163 8.91 10.47 5.54
C ALA A 163 7.62 11.28 5.74
N ALA A 164 7.70 12.35 6.53
CA ALA A 164 6.62 13.29 6.75
C ALA A 164 6.76 14.55 5.87
N ALA A 165 5.69 15.34 5.79
CA ALA A 165 5.64 16.52 4.93
C ALA A 165 6.54 17.67 5.42
N ASP A 166 6.94 17.66 6.69
CA ASP A 166 7.90 18.62 7.27
C ASP A 166 9.37 18.26 7.00
N GLY A 167 9.61 17.15 6.28
CA GLY A 167 10.95 16.65 5.95
C GLY A 167 11.55 15.73 7.01
N THR A 168 10.84 15.44 8.11
CA THR A 168 11.28 14.43 9.07
C THR A 168 11.18 13.03 8.47
N VAL A 169 12.15 12.17 8.82
CA VAL A 169 12.14 10.75 8.47
C VAL A 169 12.20 9.94 9.75
N THR A 170 11.16 9.16 10.00
CA THR A 170 11.08 8.26 11.16
C THR A 170 11.48 6.85 10.73
N VAL A 171 12.36 6.24 11.51
CA VAL A 171 12.68 4.81 11.39
C VAL A 171 11.91 4.06 12.46
N ALA A 172 11.10 3.08 12.07
CA ALA A 172 10.24 2.35 13.00
C ALA A 172 10.30 0.84 12.77
N TRP A 173 10.09 0.07 13.84
CA TRP A 173 9.87 -1.37 13.77
C TRP A 173 8.47 -1.70 13.26
N ALA A 174 8.21 -2.97 12.94
CA ALA A 174 6.89 -3.43 12.48
C ALA A 174 5.75 -3.18 13.50
N ASP A 175 6.07 -3.01 14.78
CA ASP A 175 5.11 -2.70 15.85
C ASP A 175 4.93 -1.19 16.10
N GLY A 176 5.49 -0.33 15.23
CA GLY A 176 5.36 1.11 15.31
C GLY A 176 6.31 1.79 16.31
N ARG A 177 7.11 1.02 17.07
CA ARG A 177 8.12 1.63 17.95
C ARG A 177 9.22 2.25 17.11
N VAL A 178 9.50 3.53 17.38
CA VAL A 178 10.62 4.27 16.78
C VAL A 178 11.95 3.68 17.26
N VAL A 179 12.91 3.58 16.36
CA VAL A 179 14.29 3.13 16.63
C VAL A 179 15.07 4.16 17.43
#